data_AF-A0A535X3W3-F1
#
_entry.id   AF-A0A535X3W3-F1
#
_cell.length_a   1.000
_cell.length_b   1.000
_cell.length_c   1.000
_cell.angle_alpha   90.00
_cell.angle_beta   90.00
_cell.angle_gamma   90.00
#
_symmetry.space_group_name_H-M   'P 1'
#
loop_
_entity.id
_entity.type
_entity.pdbx_description
1 polymer ?
#
loop_
_entity_poly.entity_id
_entity_poly.type
_entity_poly.pdbx_seq_one_letter_code
_entity_poly.pdbx_strand_id
1 'polypeptide(L)'
;MPRNPARHWRTRIGQIGRGLIVALGLLVVLGGVGAVYESVAEAADVRAFPPPGGMIDVGGYRLHLNCVGAGSPTVVIEAGWGDSSGSWSSWVQPGVARTTRVCTYDRAGMGYSDSGPLPRTADRFAREL
;
A
#
# COMPACT_ATOMS: atom_id res chain seq x y z
N MET A 1 48.25 -33.38 -33.21
CA MET A 1 47.38 -33.83 -32.11
C MET A 1 46.01 -33.14 -32.23
N PRO A 2 44.91 -33.86 -32.51
CA PRO A 2 43.60 -33.22 -32.63
C PRO A 2 43.03 -32.87 -31.24
N ARG A 3 42.57 -31.62 -31.08
CA ARG A 3 41.95 -31.15 -29.82
C ARG A 3 40.56 -31.80 -29.67
N ASN A 4 40.32 -32.49 -28.56
CA ASN A 4 39.05 -33.18 -28.28
C ASN A 4 37.87 -32.19 -28.11
N PRO A 5 36.83 -32.25 -28.97
CA PRO A 5 35.70 -31.33 -28.93
C PRO A 5 34.75 -31.54 -27.73
N ALA A 6 34.71 -32.72 -27.13
CA ALA A 6 33.80 -32.98 -25.99
C ALA A 6 34.16 -32.19 -24.72
N ARG A 7 35.42 -31.77 -24.59
CA ARG A 7 35.91 -31.05 -23.39
C ARG A 7 35.47 -29.59 -23.35
N HIS A 8 35.36 -28.92 -24.51
CA HIS A 8 34.91 -27.52 -24.55
C HIS A 8 33.40 -27.37 -24.37
N TRP A 9 32.61 -28.38 -24.77
CA TRP A 9 31.16 -28.40 -24.59
C TRP A 9 30.77 -28.49 -23.10
N ARG A 10 31.43 -29.37 -22.34
CA ARG A 10 31.17 -29.57 -20.89
C ARG A 10 31.54 -28.33 -20.05
N THR A 11 32.62 -27.63 -20.41
CA THR A 11 33.03 -26.40 -19.70
C THR A 11 32.10 -25.23 -20.00
N ARG A 12 31.58 -25.11 -21.22
CA ARG A 12 30.63 -24.05 -21.60
C ARG A 12 29.28 -24.20 -20.89
N ILE A 13 28.75 -25.43 -20.77
CA ILE A 13 27.52 -25.70 -19.99
C ILE A 13 27.71 -25.33 -18.51
N GLY A 14 28.85 -25.70 -17.91
CA GLY A 14 29.13 -25.36 -16.51
C GLY A 14 29.32 -23.84 -16.27
N GLN A 15 29.88 -23.12 -17.24
CA GLN A 15 30.01 -21.66 -17.20
C GLN A 15 28.65 -20.95 -17.31
N ILE A 16 27.77 -21.43 -18.20
CA ILE A 16 26.40 -20.89 -18.34
C ILE A 16 25.61 -21.14 -17.04
N GLY A 17 25.67 -22.36 -16.48
CA GLY A 17 24.99 -22.67 -15.22
C GLY A 17 25.46 -21.80 -14.04
N ARG A 18 26.77 -21.56 -13.92
CA ARG A 18 27.33 -20.62 -12.94
C ARG A 18 26.85 -19.19 -13.16
N GLY A 19 26.81 -18.72 -14.40
CA GLY A 19 26.31 -17.40 -14.75
C GLY A 19 24.83 -17.21 -14.37
N LEU A 20 23.99 -18.23 -14.62
CA LEU A 20 22.58 -18.21 -14.23
C LEU A 20 22.37 -18.18 -12.72
N ILE A 21 23.16 -18.93 -11.95
CA ILE A 21 23.09 -18.92 -10.48
C ILE A 21 23.47 -17.54 -9.93
N VAL A 22 24.53 -16.93 -10.46
CA VAL A 22 24.94 -15.58 -10.05
C VAL A 22 23.87 -14.55 -10.41
N ALA A 23 23.31 -14.62 -11.61
CA ALA A 23 22.23 -13.73 -12.03
C ALA A 23 20.99 -13.86 -11.14
N LEU A 24 20.58 -15.10 -10.82
CA LEU A 24 19.47 -15.36 -9.90
C LEU A 24 19.77 -14.82 -8.49
N GLY A 25 20.98 -15.04 -7.98
CA GLY A 25 21.41 -14.50 -6.69
C GLY A 25 21.35 -12.97 -6.65
N LEU A 26 21.81 -12.30 -7.71
CA LEU A 26 21.72 -10.84 -7.84
C LEU A 26 20.27 -10.34 -7.88
N LEU A 27 19.37 -11.03 -8.57
CA LEU A 27 17.95 -10.69 -8.60
C LEU A 27 17.30 -10.83 -7.22
N VAL A 28 17.63 -11.90 -6.48
CA VAL A 28 17.14 -12.10 -5.10
C VAL A 28 17.66 -11.00 -4.18
N VAL A 29 18.94 -10.64 -4.27
CA VAL A 29 19.53 -9.55 -3.49
C VAL A 29 18.85 -8.22 -3.83
N LEU A 30 18.67 -7.91 -5.11
CA LEU A 30 18.00 -6.67 -5.54
C LEU A 30 16.56 -6.59 -5.03
N GLY A 31 15.80 -7.70 -5.14
CA GLY A 31 14.44 -7.78 -4.62
C GLY A 31 14.38 -7.62 -3.10
N GLY A 32 15.32 -8.24 -2.37
CA GLY A 32 15.44 -8.10 -0.92
C GLY A 32 15.78 -6.67 -0.49
N VAL A 33 16.72 -6.01 -1.17
CA VAL A 33 17.05 -4.60 -0.94
C VAL A 33 15.84 -3.71 -1.22
N GLY A 34 15.11 -3.95 -2.32
CA GLY A 34 13.88 -3.23 -2.65
C GLY A 34 12.82 -3.35 -1.56
N ALA A 35 12.54 -4.56 -1.08
CA ALA A 35 11.55 -4.79 -0.03
C ALA A 35 11.93 -4.12 1.31
N VAL A 36 13.21 -4.19 1.69
CA VAL A 36 13.68 -3.48 2.90
C VAL A 36 13.54 -1.97 2.71
N TYR A 37 13.95 -1.43 1.56
CA TYR A 37 13.82 -0.02 1.26
C TYR A 37 12.37 0.46 1.35
N GLU A 38 11.44 -0.27 0.72
CA GLU A 38 10.01 0.03 0.75
C GLU A 38 9.47 0.06 2.19
N SER A 39 9.76 -0.98 2.98
CA SER A 39 9.29 -1.05 4.38
C SER A 39 9.83 0.08 5.27
N VAL A 40 11.08 0.51 5.05
CA VAL A 40 11.71 1.61 5.80
C VAL A 40 11.16 2.95 5.35
N ALA A 41 10.98 3.14 4.04
CA ALA A 41 10.44 4.36 3.46
C ALA A 41 8.99 4.58 3.91
N GLU A 42 8.14 3.55 3.86
CA GLU A 42 6.75 3.62 4.34
C GLU A 42 6.69 4.02 5.83
N ALA A 43 7.52 3.40 6.67
CA ALA A 43 7.60 3.73 8.09
C ALA A 43 8.10 5.16 8.34
N ALA A 44 8.97 5.69 7.47
CA ALA A 44 9.42 7.07 7.53
C ALA A 44 8.32 8.05 7.10
N ASP A 45 7.59 7.74 6.02
CA ASP A 45 6.50 8.55 5.49
C ASP A 45 5.36 8.70 6.50
N VAL A 46 4.95 7.60 7.16
CA VAL A 46 3.92 7.64 8.22
C VAL A 46 4.33 8.54 9.39
N ARG A 47 5.63 8.61 9.70
CA ARG A 47 6.15 9.50 10.77
C ARG A 47 6.23 10.95 10.33
N ALA A 48 6.59 11.20 9.07
CA ALA A 48 6.69 12.54 8.51
C ALA A 48 5.30 13.16 8.24
N PHE A 49 4.33 12.32 7.89
CA PHE A 49 2.98 12.72 7.51
C PHE A 49 1.95 11.90 8.31
N PRO A 50 1.76 12.19 9.61
CA PRO A 50 0.79 11.47 10.40
C PRO A 50 -0.64 11.69 9.88
N PRO A 51 -1.52 10.68 9.99
CA PRO A 51 -2.90 10.80 9.53
C PRO A 51 -3.63 11.96 10.22
N PRO A 52 -4.29 12.86 9.46
CA PRO A 52 -5.13 13.90 10.06
C PRO A 52 -6.38 13.25 10.69
N GLY A 53 -6.86 13.73 11.83
CA GLY A 53 -8.01 13.11 12.51
C GLY A 53 -7.60 11.91 13.37
N GLY A 54 -8.21 10.74 13.16
CA GLY A 54 -7.99 9.58 14.03
C GLY A 54 -8.16 8.22 13.35
N MET A 55 -7.66 7.18 14.04
CA MET A 55 -7.79 5.77 13.68
C MET A 55 -8.86 5.12 14.57
N ILE A 56 -9.92 4.59 13.97
CA ILE A 56 -11.09 4.03 14.65
C ILE A 56 -11.04 2.51 14.57
N ASP A 57 -11.02 1.82 15.72
CA ASP A 57 -11.10 0.35 15.76
C ASP A 57 -12.51 -0.12 15.37
N VAL A 58 -12.58 -1.02 14.38
CA VAL A 58 -13.83 -1.61 13.86
C VAL A 58 -13.91 -3.12 14.10
N GLY A 59 -13.21 -3.62 15.11
CA GLY A 59 -13.27 -5.03 15.52
C GLY A 59 -12.09 -5.85 14.99
N GLY A 60 -10.87 -5.35 15.17
CA GLY A 60 -9.63 -6.08 14.89
C GLY A 60 -8.69 -5.43 13.86
N TYR A 61 -9.13 -4.32 13.27
CA TYR A 61 -8.33 -3.44 12.41
C TYR A 61 -8.91 -2.03 12.55
N ARG A 62 -8.10 -1.02 12.21
CA ARG A 62 -8.49 0.38 12.38
C ARG A 62 -8.71 1.05 11.04
N LEU A 63 -9.74 1.89 10.97
CA LEU A 63 -10.04 2.74 9.83
C LEU A 63 -9.70 4.20 10.13
N HIS A 64 -9.11 4.87 9.16
CA HIS A 64 -8.83 6.29 9.23
C HIS A 64 -10.11 7.11 9.02
N LEU A 65 -10.34 8.09 9.89
CA LEU A 65 -11.44 9.03 9.83
C LEU A 65 -10.96 10.43 10.20
N ASN A 66 -11.21 11.39 9.30
CA ASN A 66 -10.96 12.81 9.55
C ASN A 66 -12.25 13.60 9.43
N CYS A 67 -12.69 14.22 10.52
CA CYS A 67 -13.91 15.03 10.56
C CYS A 67 -13.59 16.49 10.90
N VAL A 68 -14.19 17.41 10.13
CA VAL A 68 -14.09 18.85 10.36
C VAL A 68 -15.47 19.50 10.28
N GLY A 69 -15.56 20.75 10.76
CA GLY A 69 -16.84 21.45 10.89
C GLY A 69 -17.71 20.89 12.01
N ALA A 70 -18.91 21.45 12.14
CA ALA A 70 -19.87 21.12 13.17
C ALA A 70 -21.31 21.28 12.64
N GLY A 71 -22.29 20.71 13.36
CA GLY A 71 -23.70 20.78 13.00
C GLY A 71 -24.25 19.49 12.41
N SER A 72 -25.44 19.60 11.82
CA SER A 72 -26.22 18.48 11.27
C SER A 72 -26.85 18.86 9.93
N PRO A 73 -26.96 17.92 8.97
CA PRO A 73 -26.57 16.51 9.06
C PRO A 73 -25.06 16.31 8.90
N THR A 74 -24.51 15.23 9.46
CA THR A 74 -23.11 14.86 9.16
C THR A 74 -23.04 14.31 7.74
N VAL A 75 -22.12 14.83 6.94
CA VAL A 75 -21.78 14.30 5.61
C VAL A 75 -20.59 13.36 5.74
N VAL A 76 -20.69 12.15 5.21
CA VAL A 76 -19.57 11.21 5.11
C VAL A 76 -19.18 11.07 3.65
N ILE A 77 -17.90 11.25 3.35
CA ILE A 77 -17.33 11.15 2.01
C ILE A 77 -16.48 9.88 1.93
N GLU A 78 -16.93 8.95 1.09
CA GLU A 78 -16.15 7.80 0.65
C GLU A 78 -15.47 8.13 -0.69
N ALA A 79 -14.17 7.90 -0.80
CA ALA A 79 -13.45 8.06 -2.07
C ALA A 79 -13.85 6.96 -3.08
N GLY A 80 -13.56 7.14 -4.37
CA GLY A 80 -13.87 6.15 -5.41
C GLY A 80 -13.06 4.85 -5.32
N TRP A 81 -13.14 4.02 -6.36
CA TRP A 81 -12.34 2.80 -6.47
C TRP A 81 -10.85 3.12 -6.58
N GLY A 82 -10.02 2.49 -5.75
CA GLY A 82 -8.56 2.67 -5.76
C GLY A 82 -8.09 4.03 -5.23
N ASP A 83 -8.98 4.80 -4.59
CA ASP A 83 -8.71 6.14 -4.08
C ASP A 83 -8.85 6.21 -2.54
N SER A 84 -8.40 7.31 -1.94
CA SER A 84 -8.39 7.57 -0.50
C SER A 84 -9.04 8.92 -0.15
N SER A 85 -9.28 9.14 1.13
CA SER A 85 -9.78 10.37 1.75
C SER A 85 -8.97 11.61 1.32
N GLY A 86 -7.69 11.46 1.02
CA GLY A 86 -6.80 12.55 0.61
C GLY A 86 -7.27 13.32 -0.62
N SER A 87 -7.95 12.65 -1.56
CA SER A 87 -8.49 13.26 -2.77
C SER A 87 -9.62 14.26 -2.48
N TRP A 88 -10.29 14.13 -1.34
CA TRP A 88 -11.44 14.95 -0.94
C TRP A 88 -11.13 15.90 0.21
N SER A 89 -10.17 15.54 1.08
CA SER A 89 -9.86 16.29 2.31
C SER A 89 -9.33 17.70 2.07
N SER A 90 -8.60 17.92 0.97
CA SER A 90 -7.92 19.19 0.70
C SER A 90 -8.82 20.23 0.02
N TRP A 91 -9.74 19.80 -0.85
CA TRP A 91 -10.48 20.70 -1.73
C TRP A 91 -11.98 20.75 -1.46
N VAL A 92 -12.60 19.60 -1.15
CA VAL A 92 -14.06 19.50 -1.01
C VAL A 92 -14.48 19.57 0.45
N GLN A 93 -13.80 18.82 1.32
CA GLN A 93 -14.10 18.77 2.74
C GLN A 93 -14.14 20.17 3.40
N PRO A 94 -13.19 21.10 3.17
CA PRO A 94 -13.23 22.42 3.80
C PRO A 94 -14.42 23.26 3.34
N GLY A 95 -14.88 23.04 2.10
CA GLY A 95 -16.05 23.73 1.55
C GLY A 95 -17.35 23.32 2.24
N VAL A 96 -17.53 22.01 2.43
CA VAL A 96 -18.71 21.43 3.12
C VAL A 96 -18.69 21.77 4.62
N ALA A 97 -17.49 21.78 5.22
CA ALA A 97 -17.28 22.08 6.64
C ALA A 97 -17.81 23.45 7.09
N ARG A 98 -17.99 24.39 6.16
CA ARG A 98 -18.57 25.71 6.42
C ARG A 98 -20.07 25.65 6.71
N THR A 99 -20.76 24.59 6.29
CA THR A 99 -22.21 24.46 6.39
C THR A 99 -22.62 23.39 7.39
N THR A 100 -21.86 22.29 7.49
CA THR A 100 -22.17 21.20 8.42
C THR A 100 -20.91 20.40 8.78
N ARG A 101 -21.04 19.45 9.70
CA ARG A 101 -19.98 18.47 9.99
C ARG A 101 -19.75 17.57 8.78
N VAL A 102 -18.50 17.39 8.38
CA VAL A 102 -18.12 16.51 7.26
C VAL A 102 -16.92 15.65 7.62
N CYS A 103 -17.01 14.37 7.31
CA CYS A 103 -15.97 13.38 7.54
C CYS A 103 -15.51 12.77 6.22
N THR A 104 -14.21 12.63 6.04
CA THR A 104 -13.59 11.80 5.02
C THR A 104 -12.99 10.57 5.70
N TYR A 105 -13.13 9.40 5.10
CA TYR A 105 -12.59 8.17 5.67
C TYR A 105 -11.93 7.30 4.59
N ASP A 106 -11.03 6.41 5.01
CA ASP A 106 -10.38 5.45 4.12
C ASP A 106 -10.96 4.05 4.34
N ARG A 107 -11.33 3.34 3.25
CA ARG A 107 -11.68 1.92 3.35
C ARG A 107 -10.49 1.10 3.83
N ALA A 108 -10.74 -0.06 4.43
CA ALA A 108 -9.66 -0.95 4.86
C ALA A 108 -8.72 -1.30 3.70
N GLY A 109 -7.41 -1.13 3.93
CA GLY A 109 -6.36 -1.29 2.92
C GLY A 109 -6.11 -0.08 2.01
N MET A 110 -6.75 1.06 2.27
CA MET A 110 -6.54 2.32 1.54
C MET A 110 -5.99 3.41 2.46
N GLY A 111 -5.24 4.35 1.89
CA GLY A 111 -4.76 5.54 2.60
C GLY A 111 -4.07 5.17 3.91
N TYR A 112 -4.59 5.70 5.03
CA TYR A 112 -4.05 5.45 6.36
C TYR A 112 -4.71 4.27 7.09
N SER A 113 -5.76 3.67 6.52
CA SER A 113 -6.49 2.54 7.14
C SER A 113 -5.67 1.25 7.13
N ASP A 114 -5.76 0.49 8.22
CA ASP A 114 -5.16 -0.84 8.31
C ASP A 114 -5.76 -1.74 7.20
N SER A 115 -5.01 -2.78 6.81
CA SER A 115 -5.54 -3.83 5.94
C SER A 115 -6.69 -4.58 6.62
N GLY A 116 -7.81 -4.71 5.91
CA GLY A 116 -8.98 -5.44 6.40
C GLY A 116 -8.96 -6.93 6.03
N PRO A 117 -9.86 -7.74 6.62
CA PRO A 117 -9.98 -9.15 6.30
C PRO A 117 -10.39 -9.40 4.85
N LEU A 118 -9.81 -10.45 4.26
CA LEU A 118 -10.19 -10.98 2.95
C LEU A 118 -11.38 -11.96 3.06
N PRO A 119 -12.20 -12.12 2.00
CA PRO A 119 -12.18 -11.35 0.75
C PRO A 119 -12.77 -9.93 0.91
N ARG A 120 -12.29 -8.99 0.09
CA ARG A 120 -12.81 -7.60 0.00
C ARG A 120 -14.06 -7.57 -0.89
N THR A 121 -15.23 -7.76 -0.29
CA THR A 121 -16.54 -7.77 -0.99
C THR A 121 -17.32 -6.48 -0.74
N ALA A 122 -18.25 -6.13 -1.64
CA ALA A 122 -19.11 -4.95 -1.49
C ALA A 122 -19.94 -4.98 -0.18
N ASP A 123 -20.45 -6.15 0.19
CA ASP A 123 -21.17 -6.39 1.45
C ASP A 123 -20.29 -6.14 2.69
N ARG A 124 -18.99 -6.43 2.61
CA ARG A 124 -18.05 -6.07 3.67
C ARG A 124 -17.80 -4.57 3.73
N PHE A 125 -17.62 -3.90 2.59
CA PHE A 125 -17.47 -2.45 2.56
C PHE A 125 -18.69 -1.74 3.18
N ALA A 126 -19.90 -2.21 2.88
CA ALA A 126 -21.14 -1.67 3.43
C ALA A 126 -21.26 -1.82 4.97
N ARG A 127 -20.60 -2.82 5.57
CA ARG A 127 -20.56 -3.00 7.04
C ARG A 127 -19.48 -2.16 7.73
N GLU A 128 -18.46 -1.76 6.99
CA GLU A 128 -17.34 -0.95 7.48
C GLU A 128 -17.66 0.57 7.45
N LEU A 129 -18.74 0.95 6.76
CA LEU A 129 -19.27 2.30 6.62
C LEU A 129 -20.04 2.78 7.85
#